data_AF-A0A1C3CYP7-F1
#
_entry.id   AF-A0A1C3CYP7-F1
#
_cell.length_a   1.000
_cell.length_b   1.000
_cell.length_c   1.000
_cell.angle_alpha   90.00
_cell.angle_beta   90.00
_cell.angle_gamma   90.00
#
_symmetry.space_group_name_H-M   'P 1'
#
loop_
_entity.id
_entity.type
_entity.pdbx_description
1 polymer ?
#
loop_
_entity_poly.entity_id
_entity_poly.type
_entity_poly.pdbx_seq_one_letter_code
_entity_poly.pdbx_strand_id
1 'polypeptide(L)' 'MIADSTWLTRPQASEYLANKLPFKTVQQWASFLANNRTSKEVYTLKFQQINGKIAYSETTLKAFILSITSKH' A
#
# COMPACT_ATOMS: atom_id res chain seq x y z
N MET A 1 4.86 4.59 21.91
CA MET A 1 4.41 3.29 21.36
C MET A 1 3.72 3.58 20.04
N ILE A 2 4.27 3.20 18.89
CA ILE A 2 3.58 3.38 17.60
C ILE A 2 2.62 2.18 17.47
N ALA A 3 1.44 2.33 18.06
CA ALA A 3 0.34 1.40 17.89
C ALA A 3 -0.28 1.69 16.52
N ASP A 4 -0.10 0.78 15.57
CA ASP A 4 -1.08 0.49 14.51
C ASP A 4 -0.60 -0.71 13.69
N SER A 5 -1.02 -1.90 14.10
CA SER A 5 -0.88 -3.13 13.31
C SER A 5 -2.09 -3.30 12.39
N THR A 6 -2.61 -2.20 11.82
CA THR A 6 -3.74 -2.24 10.91
C THR A 6 -3.25 -2.75 9.56
N TRP A 7 -3.74 -3.94 9.21
CA TRP A 7 -3.44 -4.63 7.95
C TRP A 7 -4.62 -4.46 7.00
N LEU A 8 -4.38 -3.83 5.87
CA LEU A 8 -5.39 -3.56 4.86
C LEU A 8 -5.31 -4.62 3.77
N THR A 9 -6.41 -5.31 3.48
CA THR A 9 -6.48 -6.21 2.33
C THR A 9 -6.17 -5.45 1.03
N ARG A 10 -5.77 -6.15 -0.04
CA ARG A 10 -5.49 -5.48 -1.32
C ARG A 10 -6.59 -4.51 -1.79
N PRO A 11 -7.90 -4.83 -1.73
CA PRO A 11 -8.95 -3.85 -2.05
C PRO A 11 -8.90 -2.61 -1.16
N GLN A 12 -8.84 -2.79 0.17
CA GLN A 12 -8.77 -1.68 1.14
C GLN A 12 -7.53 -0.81 0.95
N ALA A 13 -6.37 -1.43 0.71
CA ALA A 13 -5.13 -0.71 0.43
C ALA A 13 -5.20 0.08 -0.88
N SER A 14 -5.90 -0.45 -1.89
CA SER A 14 -6.09 0.22 -3.18
C SER A 14 -7.00 1.45 -3.06
N GLU A 15 -8.10 1.32 -2.31
CA GLU A 15 -8.99 2.44 -1.96
C GLU A 15 -8.26 3.50 -1.12
N TYR A 16 -7.49 3.07 -0.13
CA TYR A 16 -6.69 3.94 0.71
C TYR A 16 -5.71 4.79 -0.11
N LEU A 17 -4.99 4.16 -1.05
CA LEU A 17 -4.08 4.86 -1.95
C LEU A 17 -4.83 5.79 -2.91
N ALA A 18 -5.94 5.36 -3.51
CA ALA A 18 -6.72 6.20 -4.42
C ALA A 18 -7.27 7.47 -3.74
N ASN A 19 -7.70 7.36 -2.47
CA ASN A 19 -8.21 8.50 -1.70
C ASN A 19 -7.11 9.52 -1.35
N LYS A 20 -5.86 9.09 -1.22
CA LYS A 20 -4.73 9.97 -0.85
C LYS A 20 -3.91 10.43 -2.05
N LEU A 21 -3.93 9.65 -3.13
CA LEU A 21 -3.18 9.85 -4.36
C LEU A 21 -4.12 9.71 -5.56
N PRO A 22 -4.99 10.72 -5.79
CA PRO A 22 -6.07 10.64 -6.79
C PRO A 22 -5.58 10.70 -8.25
N PHE A 23 -4.26 10.72 -8.48
CA PHE A 23 -3.68 10.63 -9.83
C PHE A 23 -3.71 9.20 -10.41
N LYS A 24 -4.08 8.20 -9.60
CA LYS A 24 -4.31 6.82 -10.03
C LYS A 24 -5.63 6.31 -9.47
N THR A 25 -6.36 5.52 -10.26
CA THR A 25 -7.63 4.91 -9.84
C THR A 25 -7.40 3.73 -8.88
N VAL A 26 -8.45 3.31 -8.17
CA VAL A 26 -8.42 2.10 -7.31
C VAL A 26 -7.91 0.89 -8.10
N GLN A 27 -8.35 0.71 -9.35
CA GLN A 27 -7.92 -0.42 -10.19
C GLN A 27 -6.43 -0.33 -10.53
N GLN A 28 -5.91 0.86 -10.84
CA GLN A 28 -4.49 1.05 -11.12
C GLN A 28 -3.63 0.79 -9.87
N TRP A 29 -4.10 1.20 -8.69
CA TRP A 29 -3.44 0.87 -7.43
C TRP A 29 -3.51 -0.63 -7.08
N ALA A 30 -4.62 -1.29 -7.37
CA ALA A 30 -4.76 -2.74 -7.18
C ALA A 30 -3.77 -3.52 -8.04
N SER A 31 -3.59 -3.12 -9.31
CA SER A 31 -2.59 -3.70 -10.21
C SER A 31 -1.17 -3.41 -9.73
N PHE A 32 -0.88 -2.19 -9.29
CA PHE A 32 0.41 -1.85 -8.69
C PHE A 32 0.74 -2.72 -7.48
N LEU A 33 -0.20 -2.87 -6.54
CA LEU A 33 -0.04 -3.71 -5.35
C LEU A 33 0.14 -5.19 -5.73
N ALA A 34 -0.58 -5.69 -6.72
CA ALA A 34 -0.42 -7.06 -7.21
C ALA A 34 0.99 -7.30 -7.78
N ASN A 35 1.54 -6.32 -8.49
CA ASN A 35 2.88 -6.39 -9.08
C ASN A 35 4.01 -6.06 -8.09
N ASN A 36 3.71 -5.42 -6.96
CA ASN A 36 4.71 -5.08 -5.94
C ASN A 36 5.26 -6.33 -5.20
N ARG A 37 4.79 -7.54 -5.55
CA ARG A 37 5.37 -8.82 -5.13
C ARG A 37 6.75 -9.09 -5.76
N THR A 38 7.13 -8.40 -6.84
CA THR A 38 8.34 -8.72 -7.62
C THR A 38 9.42 -7.63 -7.67
N SER A 39 9.12 -6.39 -7.26
CA SER A 39 10.11 -5.29 -7.31
C SER A 39 10.73 -5.01 -5.95
N LYS A 40 12.01 -5.38 -5.79
CA LYS A 40 12.76 -5.30 -4.54
C LYS A 40 13.17 -3.89 -4.09
N GLU A 41 13.10 -2.87 -4.95
CA GLU A 41 14.12 -1.80 -4.83
C GLU A 41 13.67 -0.36 -4.58
N VAL A 42 12.40 -0.03 -4.35
CA VAL A 42 12.10 1.41 -4.14
C VAL A 42 11.25 1.72 -2.90
N TYR A 43 10.26 0.91 -2.54
CA TYR A 43 9.51 1.09 -1.29
C TYR A 43 9.03 -0.27 -0.78
N THR A 44 9.60 -0.75 0.32
CA THR A 44 9.21 -2.04 0.93
C THR A 44 7.83 -1.91 1.57
N LEU A 45 6.77 -1.91 0.76
CA LEU A 45 5.42 -2.12 1.26
C LEU A 45 5.41 -3.46 1.98
N LYS A 46 5.26 -3.43 3.30
CA LYS A 46 5.17 -4.66 4.09
C LYS A 46 3.84 -5.30 3.77
N PHE A 47 3.89 -6.54 3.32
CA PHE A 47 2.72 -7.37 3.12
C PHE A 47 2.83 -8.65 3.94
N GLN A 48 1.70 -9.20 4.33
CA GLN A 48 1.62 -10.53 4.93
C GLN A 48 0.38 -11.25 4.41
N GLN A 49 0.37 -12.57 4.53
CA GLN A 49 -0.78 -13.39 4.16
C GLN A 49 -1.63 -13.64 5.42
N ILE A 50 -2.88 -13.18 5.40
CA ILE A 50 -3.87 -13.37 6.47
C ILE A 50 -5.03 -14.15 5.86
N ASN A 51 -5.34 -15.34 6.39
CA ASN A 51 -6.43 -16.20 5.90
C ASN A 51 -6.40 -16.42 4.38
N GLY A 52 -5.22 -16.69 3.82
CA GLY A 52 -5.07 -16.91 2.38
C GLY A 52 -5.04 -15.64 1.50
N LYS A 53 -5.28 -14.46 2.08
CA LYS A 53 -5.32 -13.17 1.36
C LYS A 53 -4.11 -12.31 1.69
N ILE A 54 -3.61 -11.56 0.70
CA ILE A 54 -2.53 -10.60 0.92
C ILE A 54 -3.12 -9.34 1.56
N ALA A 55 -2.52 -8.92 2.67
CA ALA A 55 -2.77 -7.65 3.33
C ALA A 55 -1.49 -6.84 3.45
N TYR A 56 -1.62 -5.52 3.46
CA TYR A 56 -0.54 -4.53 3.48
C TYR A 56 -0.58 -3.76 4.80
N SER A 57 0.61 -3.45 5.34
CA SER A 57 0.72 -2.64 6.55
C SER A 57 0.36 -1.19 6.22
N GLU A 58 -0.63 -0.64 6.93
CA GLU A 58 -1.02 0.75 6.79
C GLU A 58 0.17 1.71 7.01
N THR A 59 1.05 1.40 7.96
CA THR A 59 2.26 2.18 8.24
C THR A 59 3.16 2.30 7.01
N THR A 60 3.38 1.21 6.29
CA THR A 60 4.20 1.27 5.06
C THR A 60 3.47 1.93 3.90
N LEU A 61 2.14 1.84 3.84
CA LEU A 61 1.32 2.60 2.87
C LEU A 61 1.39 4.11 3.15
N LYS A 62 1.34 4.53 4.41
CA LYS A 62 1.54 5.94 4.82
C LYS A 62 2.93 6.45 4.44
N ALA A 63 3.97 5.68 4.76
CA ALA A 63 5.35 6.03 4.39
C ALA A 63 5.50 6.15 2.86
N PHE A 64 4.88 5.25 2.10
CA PHE A 64 4.84 5.32 0.65
C PHE A 64 4.16 6.59 0.14
N ILE A 65 2.97 6.92 0.65
CA ILE A 65 2.26 8.15 0.30
C ILE A 65 3.16 9.37 0.58
N LEU A 66 3.73 9.46 1.78
CA LEU A 66 4.63 10.56 2.16
C LEU A 66 5.83 10.67 1.22
N SER A 67 6.41 9.55 0.79
CA SER A 67 7.56 9.55 -0.12
C SER A 67 7.22 10.08 -1.51
N ILE A 68 5.98 9.85 -1.97
CA ILE A 68 5.48 10.37 -3.25
C ILE A 68 5.15 11.86 -3.11
N THR A 69 4.50 12.26 -2.03
CA THR A 69 4.05 13.65 -1.84
C THR A 69 5.18 14.59 -1.41
N SER A 70 6.21 14.11 -0.72
CA SER A 70 7.36 14.94 -0.28
C SER A 70 8.39 15.18 -1.39
N LYS A 71 8.26 14.51 -2.54
CA LYS A 71 9.09 14.72 -3.73
C LYS A 71 8.48 15.75 -4.70
N HIS A 72 7.44 16.47 -4.28
CA HIS A 72 6.71 17.45 -5.10
C HIS A 72 6.82 18.87 -4.53
#